data_AF-A0A2N4UC87-F1
#
_entry.id   AF-A0A2N4UC87-F1
#
_cell.length_a   1.000
_cell.length_b   1.000
_cell.length_c   1.000
_cell.angle_alpha   90.00
_cell.angle_beta   90.00
_cell.angle_gamma   90.00
#
_symmetry.space_group_name_H-M   'P 1'
#
loop_
_entity.id
_entity.type
_entity.pdbx_description
1 polymer ?
#
loop_
_entity_poly.entity_id
_entity_poly.type
_entity_poly.pdbx_seq_one_letter_code
_entity_poly.pdbx_strand_id
1 'polypeptide(L)'
;MSTEAKVWGVFVGEAGNQLETFNTMAGPFPPEPGTEGYVAIGWPAIGDMRLYAGNYADYVEKFRVVYPKNDERTFKTAANMPWNFAFKMKDGDWVISPSSTAGFLLAGKIQGEYIPNFHGKKSLPKGGVDFVHLRKVKWLYVVADKDPRYAKLHRIGLLTVVQPDLSSSELQVILNGQV
;
A
#
# COMPACT_ATOMS: atom_id res chain seq x y z
N MET A 1 -15.62 9.81 -19.19
CA MET A 1 -16.18 8.69 -18.42
C MET A 1 -15.34 8.55 -17.17
N SER A 2 -15.93 8.76 -15.99
CA SER A 2 -15.22 8.52 -14.72
C SER A 2 -14.93 7.03 -14.63
N THR A 3 -13.67 6.62 -14.79
CA THR A 3 -13.26 5.24 -14.50
C THR A 3 -13.56 4.97 -13.04
N GLU A 4 -14.23 3.85 -12.73
CA GLU A 4 -14.47 3.45 -11.34
C GLU A 4 -13.15 3.35 -10.58
N ALA A 5 -13.15 3.83 -9.33
CA ALA A 5 -11.98 3.75 -8.46
C ALA A 5 -11.56 2.28 -8.29
N LYS A 6 -10.26 1.99 -8.34
CA LYS A 6 -9.76 0.63 -8.14
C LYS A 6 -9.58 0.33 -6.66
N VAL A 7 -9.60 -0.94 -6.30
CA VAL A 7 -9.23 -1.41 -4.96
C VAL A 7 -7.81 -1.97 -5.01
N TRP A 8 -7.00 -1.62 -4.01
CA TRP A 8 -5.65 -2.13 -3.84
C TRP A 8 -5.48 -2.75 -2.46
N GLY A 9 -5.00 -3.99 -2.39
CA GLY A 9 -4.44 -4.57 -1.17
C GLY A 9 -2.99 -4.15 -1.03
N VAL A 10 -2.65 -3.53 0.10
CA VAL A 10 -1.26 -3.18 0.44
C VAL A 10 -0.87 -3.84 1.75
N PHE A 11 -0.06 -4.90 1.67
CA PHE A 11 0.56 -5.51 2.85
C PHE A 11 1.88 -4.84 3.16
N VAL A 12 2.13 -4.62 4.44
CA VAL A 12 3.42 -4.17 4.94
C VAL A 12 3.89 -5.33 5.83
N GLY A 13 4.99 -6.02 5.47
CA GLY A 13 5.38 -7.38 5.89
C GLY A 13 5.41 -7.72 7.41
N GLU A 14 5.97 -8.87 7.81
CA GLU A 14 6.11 -9.22 9.25
C GLU A 14 7.05 -8.27 10.03
N ALA A 15 8.09 -7.72 9.39
CA ALA A 15 8.85 -6.58 9.92
C ALA A 15 8.10 -5.23 9.80
N GLY A 16 6.84 -5.29 9.36
CA GLY A 16 6.13 -4.25 8.62
C GLY A 16 4.75 -3.91 9.17
N ASN A 17 4.40 -4.24 10.42
CA ASN A 17 3.36 -3.45 11.09
C ASN A 17 3.87 -2.07 11.51
N GLN A 18 4.51 -1.36 10.59
CA GLN A 18 4.85 0.04 10.76
C GLN A 18 3.71 0.93 10.34
N LEU A 19 2.56 0.40 9.92
CA LEU A 19 1.32 1.18 9.85
C LEU A 19 1.11 1.94 11.16
N GLU A 20 1.38 1.30 12.29
CA GLU A 20 1.45 1.97 13.59
C GLU A 20 2.45 3.13 13.54
N THR A 21 3.73 2.90 13.24
CA THR A 21 4.73 3.97 13.24
C THR A 21 4.47 5.10 12.23
N PHE A 22 3.97 4.79 11.02
CA PHE A 22 3.68 5.78 9.98
C PHE A 22 2.44 6.62 10.32
N ASN A 23 1.42 6.01 10.91
CA ASN A 23 0.18 6.71 11.26
C ASN A 23 0.22 7.32 12.66
N THR A 24 1.01 6.77 13.61
CA THR A 24 1.21 7.37 14.94
C THR A 24 1.80 8.79 14.87
N MET A 25 2.59 9.07 13.83
CA MET A 25 3.12 10.40 13.57
C MET A 25 2.06 11.41 13.08
N ALA A 26 0.90 10.93 12.63
CA ALA A 26 -0.24 11.72 12.21
C ALA A 26 -1.39 11.73 13.24
N GLY A 27 -1.31 10.95 14.31
CA GLY A 27 -2.38 10.79 15.32
C GLY A 27 -2.24 9.48 16.10
N PRO A 28 -3.21 9.02 16.90
CA PRO A 28 -3.14 7.70 17.53
C PRO A 28 -3.21 6.56 16.50
N PHE A 29 -2.72 5.37 16.86
CA PHE A 29 -2.96 4.14 16.08
C PHE A 29 -3.89 3.18 16.84
N PRO A 30 -4.87 2.53 16.19
CA PRO A 30 -5.26 2.74 14.79
C PRO A 30 -5.76 4.17 14.55
N PRO A 31 -5.57 4.73 13.33
CA PRO A 31 -5.97 6.10 13.02
C PRO A 31 -7.49 6.24 13.15
N GLU A 32 -7.95 7.38 13.66
CA GLU A 32 -9.39 7.66 13.70
C GLU A 32 -9.95 7.74 12.26
N PRO A 33 -11.15 7.18 12.00
CA PRO A 33 -11.81 7.35 10.71
C PRO A 33 -11.94 8.82 10.30
N GLY A 34 -11.58 9.13 9.06
CA GLY A 34 -11.57 10.48 8.51
C GLY A 34 -10.21 11.18 8.57
N THR A 35 -9.23 10.63 9.29
CA THR A 35 -7.88 11.20 9.39
C THR A 35 -7.00 10.85 8.19
N GLU A 36 -5.92 11.62 8.01
CA GLU A 36 -4.93 11.42 6.95
C GLU A 36 -3.71 10.66 7.48
N GLY A 37 -3.09 9.86 6.62
CA GLY A 37 -1.91 9.07 6.92
C GLY A 37 -1.20 8.60 5.67
N TYR A 38 -0.43 7.51 5.78
CA TYR A 38 0.35 6.98 4.66
C TYR A 38 0.29 5.46 4.58
N VAL A 39 0.38 4.95 3.36
CA VAL A 39 0.85 3.59 3.08
C VAL A 39 2.24 3.68 2.46
N ALA A 40 3.10 2.73 2.81
CA ALA A 40 4.47 2.72 2.36
C ALA A 40 4.93 1.31 1.97
N ILE A 41 5.80 1.21 0.97
CA ILE A 41 6.39 -0.04 0.50
C ILE A 41 7.91 0.08 0.32
N GLY A 42 8.58 -1.07 0.29
CA GLY A 42 10.04 -1.22 0.27
C GLY A 42 10.69 -0.95 -1.08
N TRP A 43 11.84 -1.57 -1.34
CA TRP A 43 12.66 -1.47 -2.56
C TRP A 43 13.49 -0.18 -2.71
N PRO A 44 14.39 0.15 -1.76
CA PRO A 44 15.22 1.35 -1.85
C PRO A 44 16.26 1.32 -2.98
N ALA A 45 16.77 0.14 -3.36
CA ALA A 45 17.89 0.04 -4.31
C ALA A 45 17.50 0.38 -5.76
N ILE A 46 16.20 0.39 -6.09
CA ILE A 46 15.70 0.85 -7.40
C ILE A 46 15.65 2.38 -7.49
N GLY A 47 15.70 3.10 -6.37
CA GLY A 47 15.68 4.55 -6.36
C GLY A 47 14.30 5.14 -6.64
N ASP A 48 14.28 6.44 -6.92
CA ASP A 48 13.05 7.21 -7.13
C ASP A 48 12.31 6.73 -8.38
N MET A 49 11.11 6.21 -8.18
CA MET A 49 10.29 5.66 -9.27
C MET A 49 9.98 6.71 -10.32
N ARG A 50 9.92 8.01 -9.98
CA ARG A 50 9.61 9.09 -10.94
C ARG A 50 10.61 9.15 -12.10
N LEU A 51 11.83 8.63 -11.92
CA LEU A 51 12.85 8.56 -12.97
C LEU A 51 12.49 7.57 -14.09
N TYR A 52 11.55 6.67 -13.85
CA TYR A 52 11.09 5.65 -14.81
C TYR A 52 9.72 5.96 -15.45
N ALA A 53 9.23 7.19 -15.31
CA ALA A 53 7.91 7.56 -15.82
C ALA A 53 7.78 7.28 -17.32
N GLY A 54 6.82 6.42 -17.68
CA GLY A 54 6.60 5.99 -19.07
C GLY A 54 7.61 4.98 -19.62
N ASN A 55 8.61 4.56 -18.84
CA ASN A 55 9.64 3.63 -19.27
C ASN A 55 9.74 2.40 -18.35
N TYR A 56 8.86 1.42 -18.60
CA TYR A 56 8.85 0.16 -17.86
C TYR A 56 10.09 -0.70 -18.14
N ALA A 57 10.68 -0.59 -19.34
CA ALA A 57 11.81 -1.42 -19.74
C ALA A 57 13.05 -1.10 -18.89
N ASP A 58 13.45 0.18 -18.83
CA ASP A 58 14.59 0.62 -18.01
C ASP A 58 14.39 0.29 -16.52
N TYR A 59 13.17 0.45 -16.03
CA TYR A 59 12.81 0.08 -14.66
C TYR A 59 13.06 -1.41 -14.39
N VAL A 60 12.57 -2.28 -15.28
CA VAL A 60 12.72 -3.73 -15.14
C VAL A 60 14.19 -4.15 -15.22
N GLU A 61 14.97 -3.55 -16.09
CA GLU A 61 16.42 -3.79 -16.17
C GLU A 61 17.12 -3.41 -14.87
N LYS A 62 16.85 -2.21 -14.32
CA LYS A 62 17.38 -1.80 -13.03
C LYS A 62 16.97 -2.78 -11.93
N PHE A 63 15.69 -3.12 -11.85
CA PHE A 63 15.14 -4.01 -10.83
C PHE A 63 15.85 -5.37 -10.86
N ARG A 64 16.10 -5.92 -12.07
CA ARG A 64 16.80 -7.20 -12.24
C ARG A 64 18.23 -7.18 -11.73
N VAL A 65 18.93 -6.07 -11.90
CA VAL A 65 20.30 -5.90 -11.40
C VAL A 65 20.34 -5.82 -9.87
N VAL A 66 19.46 -5.02 -9.26
CA VAL A 66 19.54 -4.73 -7.82
C VAL A 66 18.75 -5.70 -6.94
N TYR A 67 17.79 -6.43 -7.52
CA TYR A 67 17.01 -7.47 -6.85
C TYR A 67 16.93 -8.75 -7.70
N PRO A 68 18.07 -9.45 -7.91
CA PRO A 68 18.11 -10.64 -8.74
C PRO A 68 17.22 -11.75 -8.17
N LYS A 69 16.47 -12.42 -9.06
CA LYS A 69 15.64 -13.58 -8.77
C LYS A 69 15.84 -14.62 -9.86
N ASN A 70 15.95 -15.88 -9.47
CA ASN A 70 16.20 -16.98 -10.41
C ASN A 70 14.95 -17.38 -11.21
N ASP A 71 13.77 -17.19 -10.64
CA ASP A 71 12.49 -17.51 -11.28
C ASP A 71 11.82 -16.26 -11.86
N GLU A 72 11.49 -16.30 -13.14
CA GLU A 72 10.93 -15.16 -13.87
C GLU A 72 9.51 -14.81 -13.41
N ARG A 73 8.72 -15.78 -12.95
CA ARG A 73 7.38 -15.52 -12.41
C ARG A 73 7.47 -14.71 -11.12
N THR A 74 8.33 -15.15 -10.21
CA THR A 74 8.61 -14.48 -8.93
C THR A 74 9.21 -13.10 -9.17
N PHE A 75 10.15 -12.99 -10.11
CA PHE A 75 10.73 -11.71 -10.53
C PHE A 75 9.65 -10.72 -10.97
N LYS A 76 8.82 -11.09 -11.95
CA LYS A 76 7.75 -10.20 -12.47
C LYS A 76 6.78 -9.81 -11.36
N THR A 77 6.45 -10.74 -10.48
CA THR A 77 5.55 -10.47 -9.35
C THR A 77 6.15 -9.40 -8.43
N ALA A 78 7.42 -9.54 -8.05
CA ALA A 78 8.11 -8.56 -7.20
C ALA A 78 8.31 -7.21 -7.90
N ALA A 79 8.74 -7.21 -9.17
CA ALA A 79 8.96 -5.99 -9.95
C ALA A 79 7.66 -5.22 -10.21
N ASN A 80 6.52 -5.89 -10.35
CA ASN A 80 5.25 -5.20 -10.54
C ASN A 80 4.76 -4.46 -9.29
N MET A 81 5.20 -4.83 -8.08
CA MET A 81 4.71 -4.22 -6.84
C MET A 81 5.00 -2.71 -6.76
N PRO A 82 6.27 -2.25 -6.80
CA PRO A 82 6.54 -0.81 -6.74
C PRO A 82 6.11 -0.09 -8.03
N TRP A 83 6.14 -0.76 -9.18
CA TRP A 83 5.60 -0.18 -10.42
C TRP A 83 4.11 0.13 -10.32
N ASN A 84 3.30 -0.82 -9.83
CA ASN A 84 1.87 -0.63 -9.66
C ASN A 84 1.59 0.46 -8.64
N PHE A 85 2.30 0.46 -7.52
CA PHE A 85 2.17 1.47 -6.47
C PHE A 85 2.52 2.89 -6.96
N ALA A 86 3.58 3.03 -7.76
CA ALA A 86 4.04 4.32 -8.25
C ALA A 86 3.24 4.84 -9.45
N PHE A 87 2.79 3.96 -10.35
CA PHE A 87 2.26 4.38 -11.66
C PHE A 87 0.86 3.90 -12.01
N LYS A 88 0.34 2.85 -11.36
CA LYS A 88 -0.98 2.30 -11.66
C LYS A 88 -2.05 2.73 -10.67
N MET A 89 -1.68 2.82 -9.39
CA MET A 89 -2.50 3.37 -8.33
C MET A 89 -2.66 4.88 -8.51
N LYS A 90 -3.88 5.39 -8.31
CA LYS A 90 -4.23 6.80 -8.58
C LYS A 90 -4.93 7.44 -7.39
N ASP A 91 -4.99 8.78 -7.41
CA ASP A 91 -5.84 9.54 -6.51
C ASP A 91 -7.30 9.03 -6.57
N GLY A 92 -7.92 8.85 -5.40
CA GLY A 92 -9.28 8.33 -5.27
C GLY A 92 -9.43 6.81 -5.29
N ASP A 93 -8.38 6.04 -5.64
CA ASP A 93 -8.38 4.58 -5.51
C ASP A 93 -8.53 4.17 -4.03
N TRP A 94 -9.18 3.04 -3.79
CA TRP A 94 -9.26 2.42 -2.48
C TRP A 94 -7.99 1.65 -2.14
N VAL A 95 -7.60 1.71 -0.88
CA VAL A 95 -6.54 0.88 -0.31
C VAL A 95 -7.06 0.12 0.90
N ILE A 96 -6.70 -1.16 0.99
CA ILE A 96 -6.93 -2.05 2.12
C ILE A 96 -5.56 -2.45 2.65
N SER A 97 -5.33 -2.23 3.94
CA SER A 97 -4.06 -2.57 4.58
C SER A 97 -4.31 -3.31 5.89
N PRO A 98 -4.21 -4.64 5.91
CA PRO A 98 -4.30 -5.41 7.13
C PRO A 98 -3.03 -5.23 7.95
N SER A 99 -3.22 -4.98 9.24
CA SER A 99 -2.22 -5.06 10.29
C SER A 99 -2.52 -6.31 11.12
N SER A 100 -1.98 -7.46 10.69
CA SER A 100 -2.24 -8.74 11.35
C SER A 100 -1.73 -8.77 12.79
N THR A 101 -0.61 -8.09 13.09
CA THR A 101 -0.04 -8.06 14.44
C THR A 101 -0.79 -7.12 15.39
N ALA A 102 -1.44 -6.06 14.89
CA ALA A 102 -2.31 -5.21 15.71
C ALA A 102 -3.77 -5.65 15.72
N GLY A 103 -4.16 -6.63 14.91
CA GLY A 103 -5.55 -7.10 14.83
C GLY A 103 -6.51 -6.09 14.19
N PHE A 104 -6.02 -5.25 13.29
CA PHE A 104 -6.83 -4.26 12.59
C PHE A 104 -6.65 -4.35 11.08
N LEU A 105 -7.71 -4.08 10.34
CA LEU A 105 -7.66 -3.79 8.91
C LEU A 105 -8.07 -2.35 8.69
N LEU A 106 -7.22 -1.61 7.98
CA LEU A 106 -7.49 -0.24 7.60
C LEU A 106 -8.00 -0.22 6.16
N ALA A 107 -9.05 0.57 5.91
CA ALA A 107 -9.50 0.87 4.56
C ALA A 107 -9.64 2.37 4.37
N GLY A 108 -9.15 2.88 3.24
CA GLY A 108 -9.11 4.31 2.96
C GLY A 108 -8.99 4.61 1.48
N LYS A 109 -8.91 5.89 1.15
CA LYS A 109 -8.68 6.36 -0.22
C LYS A 109 -7.31 6.98 -0.36
N ILE A 110 -6.63 6.65 -1.45
CA ILE A 110 -5.40 7.31 -1.88
C ILE A 110 -5.67 8.79 -2.12
N GLN A 111 -4.78 9.63 -1.63
CA GLN A 111 -4.79 11.08 -1.81
C GLN A 111 -3.52 11.51 -2.55
N GLY A 112 -3.68 11.87 -3.82
CA GLY A 112 -2.61 12.40 -4.66
C GLY A 112 -1.59 11.38 -5.15
N GLU A 113 -0.44 11.91 -5.54
CA GLU A 113 0.57 11.20 -6.30
C GLU A 113 1.56 10.39 -5.44
N TYR A 114 2.34 9.53 -6.11
CA TYR A 114 3.46 8.82 -5.50
C TYR A 114 4.49 9.80 -4.92
N ILE A 115 5.01 9.44 -3.74
CA ILE A 115 5.99 10.23 -3.01
C ILE A 115 7.24 9.36 -2.75
N PRO A 116 8.43 9.79 -3.22
CA PRO A 116 9.69 9.17 -2.84
C PRO A 116 10.19 9.69 -1.48
N ASN A 117 10.87 8.85 -0.71
CA ASN A 117 11.43 9.18 0.60
C ASN A 117 12.79 8.53 0.89
N PHE A 118 13.74 8.80 0.00
CA PHE A 118 15.10 8.23 0.07
C PHE A 118 16.04 8.97 1.02
N HIS A 119 15.69 10.18 1.44
CA HIS A 119 16.58 11.07 2.20
C HIS A 119 16.17 11.25 3.66
N GLY A 120 15.23 10.44 4.18
CA GLY A 120 14.70 10.59 5.53
C GLY A 120 14.05 11.95 5.81
N LYS A 121 13.84 12.79 4.77
CA LYS A 121 13.31 14.16 4.87
C LYS A 121 11.84 14.16 5.28
N LYS A 122 11.09 13.11 4.96
CA LYS A 122 9.78 12.87 5.56
C LYS A 122 10.02 11.92 6.71
N SER A 123 10.23 12.50 7.90
CA SER A 123 10.24 11.94 9.25
C SER A 123 9.97 10.43 9.39
N LEU A 124 10.75 9.54 8.78
CA LEU A 124 10.57 8.11 9.03
C LEU A 124 11.28 7.73 10.32
N PRO A 125 10.77 6.75 11.07
CA PRO A 125 11.49 6.21 12.22
C PRO A 125 12.93 5.89 11.82
N LYS A 126 13.88 6.55 12.48
CA LYS A 126 15.31 6.27 12.34
C LYS A 126 15.54 4.86 12.90
N GLY A 127 15.63 3.86 12.02
CA GLY A 127 15.71 2.47 12.46
C GLY A 127 15.87 1.43 11.36
N GLY A 128 16.32 1.80 10.16
CA GLY A 128 16.68 0.83 9.13
C GLY A 128 15.50 0.19 8.40
N VAL A 129 14.43 0.95 8.16
CA VAL A 129 13.31 0.46 7.34
C VAL A 129 13.39 0.98 5.92
N ASP A 130 13.38 0.02 5.00
CA ASP A 130 13.51 0.17 3.54
C ASP A 130 12.28 0.81 2.86
N PHE A 131 11.33 1.37 3.61
CA PHE A 131 10.07 1.93 3.11
C PHE A 131 10.25 3.33 2.52
N VAL A 132 10.71 3.38 1.28
CA VAL A 132 11.08 4.61 0.56
C VAL A 132 10.01 5.12 -0.40
N HIS A 133 8.91 4.38 -0.55
CA HIS A 133 7.85 4.65 -1.50
C HIS A 133 6.54 4.87 -0.75
N LEU A 134 5.95 6.06 -0.85
CA LEU A 134 4.75 6.41 -0.09
C LEU A 134 3.60 6.87 -0.99
N ARG A 135 2.39 6.65 -0.49
CA ARG A 135 1.15 7.28 -0.93
C ARG A 135 0.44 7.83 0.29
N LYS A 136 -0.07 9.05 0.19
CA LYS A 136 -0.94 9.61 1.23
C LYS A 136 -2.31 8.93 1.14
N VAL A 137 -2.94 8.71 2.27
CA VAL A 137 -4.23 8.04 2.38
C VAL A 137 -5.12 8.82 3.34
N LYS A 138 -6.40 8.96 3.01
CA LYS A 138 -7.44 9.26 4.00
C LYS A 138 -8.05 7.96 4.47
N TRP A 139 -7.85 7.62 5.73
CA TRP A 139 -8.42 6.42 6.34
C TRP A 139 -9.90 6.65 6.61
N LEU A 140 -10.75 5.73 6.19
CA LEU A 140 -12.21 5.85 6.29
C LEU A 140 -12.82 4.77 7.19
N TYR A 141 -12.15 3.62 7.31
CA TYR A 141 -12.59 2.52 8.15
C TYR A 141 -11.42 1.91 8.90
N VAL A 142 -11.67 1.59 10.15
CA VAL A 142 -10.86 0.70 10.99
C VAL A 142 -11.73 -0.49 11.34
N VAL A 143 -11.30 -1.68 10.95
CA VAL A 143 -12.05 -2.92 11.16
C VAL A 143 -11.22 -3.83 12.06
N ALA A 144 -11.67 -4.04 13.29
CA ALA A 144 -11.01 -4.94 14.24
C ALA A 144 -11.16 -6.40 13.80
N ASP A 145 -10.23 -7.27 14.19
CA ASP A 145 -10.23 -8.71 13.92
C ASP A 145 -11.51 -9.45 14.34
N LYS A 146 -12.15 -8.99 15.41
CA LYS A 146 -13.44 -9.51 15.92
C LYS A 146 -14.64 -9.09 15.09
N ASP A 147 -14.49 -8.12 14.19
CA ASP A 147 -15.57 -7.67 13.32
C ASP A 147 -15.76 -8.67 12.16
N PRO A 148 -16.99 -9.12 11.87
CA PRO A 148 -17.24 -10.06 10.76
C PRO A 148 -16.75 -9.59 9.39
N ARG A 149 -16.64 -8.27 9.17
CA ARG A 149 -16.10 -7.67 7.94
C ARG A 149 -14.61 -8.00 7.77
N TYR A 150 -13.86 -8.17 8.85
CA TYR A 150 -12.42 -8.49 8.81
C TYR A 150 -12.17 -9.80 8.07
N ALA A 151 -12.93 -10.84 8.39
CA ALA A 151 -12.83 -12.16 7.74
C ALA A 151 -13.00 -12.10 6.22
N LYS A 152 -13.80 -11.15 5.72
CA LYS A 152 -14.05 -10.94 4.29
C LYS A 152 -12.91 -10.20 3.58
N LEU A 153 -12.21 -9.31 4.29
CA LEU A 153 -11.29 -8.35 3.68
C LEU A 153 -9.80 -8.65 3.94
N HIS A 154 -9.44 -9.30 5.06
CA HIS A 154 -8.04 -9.47 5.45
C HIS A 154 -7.19 -10.22 4.42
N ARG A 155 -7.81 -11.06 3.58
CA ARG A 155 -7.11 -11.82 2.54
C ARG A 155 -6.64 -10.96 1.37
N ILE A 156 -7.25 -9.78 1.16
CA ILE A 156 -6.93 -8.87 0.04
C ILE A 156 -5.52 -8.28 0.18
N GLY A 157 -4.99 -8.20 1.40
CA GLY A 157 -3.66 -7.68 1.69
C GLY A 157 -2.69 -8.74 2.20
N LEU A 158 -2.72 -9.96 1.69
CA LEU A 158 -1.69 -10.98 2.00
C LEU A 158 -0.45 -10.88 1.10
N LEU A 159 -0.49 -10.03 0.07
CA LEU A 159 0.62 -9.71 -0.84
C LEU A 159 0.86 -8.19 -0.81
N THR A 160 2.11 -7.74 -0.96
CA THR A 160 2.52 -6.34 -0.70
C THR A 160 1.74 -5.30 -1.49
N VAL A 161 1.48 -5.52 -2.78
CA VAL A 161 0.66 -4.63 -3.61
C VAL A 161 -0.11 -5.47 -4.64
N VAL A 162 -1.42 -5.54 -4.53
CA VAL A 162 -2.28 -6.33 -5.43
C VAL A 162 -3.59 -5.59 -5.74
N GLN A 163 -4.10 -5.76 -6.95
CA GLN A 163 -5.46 -5.36 -7.30
C GLN A 163 -6.35 -6.62 -7.23
N PRO A 164 -7.14 -6.83 -6.16
CA PRO A 164 -8.07 -7.95 -6.09
C PRO A 164 -9.14 -7.83 -7.19
N ASP A 165 -9.80 -8.96 -7.46
CA ASP A 165 -11.06 -8.98 -8.21
C ASP A 165 -12.20 -8.56 -7.27
N LEU A 166 -12.21 -7.26 -6.92
CA LEU A 166 -13.20 -6.62 -6.05
C LEU A 166 -13.42 -5.20 -6.55
N SER A 167 -14.66 -4.86 -6.90
CA SER A 167 -15.02 -3.50 -7.29
C SER A 167 -15.06 -2.54 -6.10
N SER A 168 -15.00 -1.24 -6.37
CA SER A 168 -15.10 -0.24 -5.30
C SER A 168 -16.48 -0.24 -4.66
N SER A 169 -17.52 -0.57 -5.43
CA SER A 169 -18.90 -0.65 -4.94
C SER A 169 -19.08 -1.83 -3.98
N GLU A 170 -18.62 -3.03 -4.35
CA GLU A 170 -18.67 -4.22 -3.49
C GLU A 170 -17.88 -4.02 -2.20
N LEU A 171 -16.69 -3.42 -2.28
CA LEU A 171 -15.91 -3.07 -1.09
C LEU A 171 -16.72 -2.19 -0.13
N GLN A 172 -17.36 -1.14 -0.64
CA GLN A 172 -18.15 -0.22 0.18
C GLN A 172 -19.36 -0.91 0.83
N VAL A 173 -20.03 -1.82 0.13
CA VAL A 173 -21.12 -2.64 0.69
C VAL A 173 -20.61 -3.45 1.89
N ILE A 174 -19.46 -4.12 1.74
CA ILE A 174 -18.83 -4.89 2.83
C ILE A 174 -18.46 -3.97 3.99
N LEU A 175 -17.81 -2.83 3.71
CA LEU A 175 -17.35 -1.89 4.73
C LEU A 175 -18.50 -1.22 5.49
N ASN A 176 -19.64 -0.96 4.85
CA ASN A 176 -20.82 -0.39 5.49
C ASN A 176 -21.62 -1.41 6.33
N GLY A 177 -21.21 -2.69 6.34
CA GLY A 177 -21.93 -3.74 7.07
C GLY A 177 -23.29 -4.08 6.45
N GLN A 178 -23.53 -3.69 5.20
CA GLN A 178 -24.76 -3.95 4.45
C GLN A 178 -24.63 -5.29 3.72
N VAL A 179 -24.54 -6.39 4.47
CA VAL A 179 -24.47 -7.75 3.90
C VAL A 179 -25.45 -8.67 4.61
#